data_AF-A0A396AMU4-F1
#
_entry.id   AF-A0A396AMU4-F1
#
_cell.length_a   1.000
_cell.length_b   1.000
_cell.length_c   1.000
_cell.angle_alpha   90.00
_cell.angle_beta   90.00
_cell.angle_gamma   90.00
#
_symmetry.space_group_name_H-M   'P 1'
#
loop_
_entity.id
_entity.type
_entity.pdbx_description
1 polymer ?
#
loop_
_entity_poly.entity_id
_entity_poly.type
_entity_poly.pdbx_seq_one_letter_code
_entity_poly.pdbx_strand_id
1 'polypeptide(L)'
;MNIFQKRIENLCDEIIGRILALMQVNSVSEVVLTDNDNPVYVIWFDKTGDPCECSVHKVTAVREGIILEVHDKITGENYKVTSRHEAALANPVWLNEILEEIIVTL
;
A
#
# COMPACT_ATOMS: atom_id res chain seq x y z
N MET A 1 -9.18 -16.36 -11.30
CA MET A 1 -9.40 -15.37 -10.22
C MET A 1 -10.85 -15.44 -9.78
N ASN A 2 -11.12 -15.67 -8.50
CA ASN A 2 -12.50 -15.69 -8.00
C ASN A 2 -13.07 -14.24 -8.00
N ILE A 3 -14.40 -14.11 -7.92
CA ILE A 3 -15.07 -12.78 -7.95
C ILE A 3 -14.66 -11.88 -6.79
N PHE A 4 -14.24 -12.47 -5.67
CA PHE A 4 -13.89 -11.79 -4.45
C PHE A 4 -12.48 -11.18 -4.51
N GLN A 5 -11.48 -11.97 -4.92
CA GLN A 5 -10.13 -11.53 -5.26
C GLN A 5 -10.14 -10.38 -6.28
N LYS A 6 -11.01 -10.46 -7.31
CA LYS A 6 -11.15 -9.37 -8.27
C LYS A 6 -11.69 -8.07 -7.64
N ARG A 7 -12.57 -8.15 -6.64
CA ARG A 7 -13.09 -6.96 -5.93
C ARG A 7 -12.01 -6.30 -5.07
N ILE A 8 -11.19 -7.11 -4.41
CA ILE A 8 -9.99 -6.67 -3.69
C ILE A 8 -9.08 -5.92 -4.65
N GLU A 9 -8.81 -6.50 -5.82
CA GLU A 9 -7.90 -5.88 -6.76
C GLU A 9 -8.40 -4.53 -7.26
N ASN A 10 -9.68 -4.46 -7.62
CA ASN A 10 -10.33 -3.22 -8.05
C ASN A 10 -10.28 -2.14 -6.97
N LEU A 11 -10.39 -2.50 -5.68
CA LEU A 11 -10.30 -1.54 -4.58
C LEU A 11 -8.90 -0.94 -4.47
N CYS A 12 -7.84 -1.75 -4.59
CA CYS A 12 -6.48 -1.20 -4.58
C CYS A 12 -6.25 -0.29 -5.78
N ASP A 13 -6.73 -0.69 -6.96
CA ASP A 13 -6.61 0.12 -8.18
C ASP A 13 -7.38 1.44 -8.05
N GLU A 14 -8.55 1.44 -7.39
CA GLU A 14 -9.27 2.67 -7.08
C GLU A 14 -8.46 3.57 -6.14
N ILE A 15 -7.89 3.04 -5.05
CA ILE A 15 -7.07 3.82 -4.11
C ILE A 15 -5.86 4.45 -4.82
N ILE A 16 -5.10 3.66 -5.57
CA ILE A 16 -3.95 4.14 -6.36
C ILE A 16 -4.41 5.20 -7.37
N GLY A 17 -5.52 4.93 -8.08
CA GLY A 17 -6.10 5.85 -9.05
C GLY A 17 -6.51 7.19 -8.42
N ARG A 18 -7.06 7.19 -7.20
CA ARG A 18 -7.40 8.42 -6.46
C ARG A 18 -6.16 9.21 -6.05
N ILE A 19 -5.09 8.55 -5.62
CA ILE A 19 -3.81 9.21 -5.31
C ILE A 19 -3.21 9.84 -6.56
N LEU A 20 -3.16 9.09 -7.67
CA LEU A 20 -2.66 9.60 -8.95
C LEU A 20 -3.49 10.78 -9.46
N ALA A 21 -4.82 10.69 -9.38
CA ALA A 21 -5.70 11.79 -9.75
C ALA A 21 -5.48 13.03 -8.88
N LEU A 22 -5.28 12.85 -7.57
CA LEU A 22 -4.95 13.94 -6.65
C LEU A 22 -3.62 14.61 -7.04
N MET A 23 -2.59 13.82 -7.32
CA MET A 23 -1.28 14.33 -7.77
C MET A 23 -1.40 15.07 -9.11
N GLN A 24 -2.15 14.52 -10.05
CA GLN A 24 -2.37 15.10 -11.38
C GLN A 24 -3.11 16.44 -11.31
N VAL A 25 -4.19 16.54 -10.52
CA VAL A 25 -4.94 17.81 -10.34
C VAL A 25 -4.06 18.90 -9.73
N ASN A 26 -3.06 18.52 -8.92
CA ASN A 26 -2.09 19.43 -8.33
C ASN A 26 -0.81 19.60 -9.16
N SER A 27 -0.74 19.01 -10.36
CA SER A 27 0.42 19.11 -11.27
C SER A 27 1.75 18.67 -10.66
N VAL A 28 1.73 17.67 -9.78
CA VAL A 28 2.93 17.10 -9.14
C VAL A 28 3.15 15.66 -9.56
N SER A 29 4.40 15.27 -9.78
CA SER A 29 4.80 13.87 -9.97
C SER A 29 5.43 13.27 -8.71
N GLU A 30 5.79 14.10 -7.74
CA GLU A 30 6.38 13.70 -6.47
C GLU A 30 5.81 14.55 -5.34
N VAL A 31 5.57 13.93 -4.19
CA VAL A 31 5.16 14.59 -2.95
C VAL A 31 6.11 14.13 -1.85
N VAL A 32 6.78 15.09 -1.20
CA VAL A 32 7.57 14.84 0.02
C VAL A 32 6.70 15.17 1.22
N LEU A 33 6.58 14.20 2.12
CA LEU A 33 5.84 14.35 3.37
C LEU A 33 6.84 14.70 4.47
N THR A 34 6.58 15.80 5.18
CA THR A 34 7.42 16.23 6.29
C THR A 34 7.17 15.36 7.51
N ASP A 35 8.23 14.98 8.21
CA ASP A 35 8.13 14.43 9.56
C ASP A 35 7.45 15.46 10.47
N ASN A 36 6.26 15.11 10.95
CA ASN A 36 5.50 15.89 11.92
C ASN A 36 4.93 14.91 12.97
N ASP A 37 4.24 15.42 13.99
CA ASP A 37 3.70 14.58 15.09
C ASP A 37 2.66 13.55 14.61
N ASN A 38 2.10 13.71 13.40
CA ASN A 38 1.09 12.83 12.79
C ASN A 38 1.52 12.43 11.36
N PRO A 39 2.58 11.62 11.20
CA PRO A 39 3.05 11.28 9.86
C PRO A 39 2.06 10.33 9.18
N VAL A 40 2.10 10.30 7.85
CA VAL A 40 1.32 9.33 7.08
C VAL A 40 2.01 7.98 7.21
N TYR A 41 1.25 6.92 7.48
CA TYR A 41 1.78 5.57 7.60
C TYR A 41 1.26 4.65 6.52
N VAL A 42 2.08 3.65 6.23
CA VAL A 42 1.69 2.45 5.50
C VAL A 42 2.17 1.24 6.29
N ILE A 43 1.36 0.20 6.33
CA ILE A 43 1.82 -1.13 6.75
C ILE A 43 2.27 -1.82 5.46
N TRP A 44 3.36 -2.56 5.44
CA TRP A 44 3.74 -3.38 4.28
C TRP A 44 4.30 -4.70 4.78
N PHE A 45 4.24 -5.75 3.98
CA PHE A 45 4.75 -7.06 4.41
C PHE A 45 6.14 -7.28 3.84
N ASP A 46 7.08 -7.61 4.71
CA ASP A 46 8.44 -7.93 4.28
C ASP A 46 8.51 -9.31 3.60
N LYS A 47 9.74 -9.76 3.31
CA LYS A 47 9.97 -11.05 2.63
C LYS A 47 9.59 -12.27 3.48
N THR A 48 9.49 -12.13 4.80
CA THR A 48 9.05 -13.20 5.71
C THR A 48 7.54 -13.16 5.94
N GLY A 49 6.85 -12.13 5.43
CA GLY A 49 5.42 -11.94 5.62
C GLY A 49 5.10 -11.26 6.95
N ASP A 50 6.08 -10.63 7.59
CA ASP A 50 5.89 -9.87 8.82
C ASP A 50 5.44 -8.43 8.48
N PRO A 51 4.46 -7.88 9.22
CA PRO A 51 4.00 -6.51 8.99
C PRO A 51 5.05 -5.50 9.47
N CYS A 52 5.47 -4.63 8.56
CA CYS A 52 6.28 -3.45 8.82
C CYS A 52 5.39 -2.20 8.83
N GLU A 53 5.25 -1.56 9.98
CA GLU A 53 4.62 -0.24 10.09
C GLU A 53 5.66 0.84 9.78
N CYS A 54 5.46 1.61 8.72
CA CYS A 54 6.44 2.60 8.27
C CYS A 54 5.80 3.96 8.01
N SER A 55 6.49 5.03 8.35
CA SER A 55 6.11 6.39 7.97
C SER A 55 6.50 6.64 6.51
N VAL A 56 5.58 7.18 5.73
CA VAL A 56 5.81 7.56 4.34
C VAL A 56 6.48 8.93 4.29
N HIS A 57 7.65 9.02 3.69
CA HIS A 57 8.38 10.29 3.51
C HIS A 57 8.29 10.82 2.07
N LYS A 58 8.07 9.95 1.08
CA LYS A 58 7.88 10.39 -0.30
C LYS A 58 6.93 9.49 -1.08
N VAL A 59 6.10 10.11 -1.91
CA VAL A 59 5.22 9.45 -2.89
C VAL A 59 5.64 9.89 -4.28
N THR A 60 5.87 8.95 -5.18
CA THR A 60 6.24 9.22 -6.57
C THR A 60 5.25 8.56 -7.51
N ALA A 61 4.65 9.34 -8.41
CA ALA A 61 3.78 8.81 -9.45
C ALA A 61 4.62 8.16 -10.56
N VAL A 62 4.25 6.94 -10.95
CA VAL A 62 4.85 6.21 -12.07
C VAL A 62 3.75 5.74 -13.02
N ARG A 63 4.13 5.26 -14.21
CA ARG A 63 3.18 4.91 -15.28
C ARG A 63 2.09 3.90 -14.84
N GLU A 64 2.45 2.96 -13.97
CA GLU A 64 1.57 1.85 -13.54
C GLU A 64 1.22 1.90 -12.05
N GLY A 65 1.38 3.05 -11.39
CA GLY A 65 1.02 3.19 -9.97
C GLY A 65 1.85 4.24 -9.25
N ILE A 66 2.25 3.93 -8.02
CA ILE A 66 3.04 4.81 -7.17
C ILE A 66 4.20 4.05 -6.54
N ILE A 67 5.30 4.76 -6.28
CA ILE A 67 6.36 4.29 -5.41
C ILE A 67 6.24 5.05 -4.09
N LEU A 68 6.22 4.31 -2.99
CA LEU A 68 6.31 4.88 -1.65
C LEU A 68 7.74 4.69 -1.14
N GLU A 69 8.25 5.75 -0.58
CA GLU A 69 9.53 5.81 0.08
C GLU A 69 9.22 5.97 1.56
N VAL A 70 9.62 4.98 2.36
CA VAL A 70 9.14 4.79 3.74
C VAL A 70 10.30 4.57 4.71
N HIS A 71 10.08 4.93 5.96
CA HIS A 71 11.02 4.75 7.07
C HIS A 71 10.41 3.82 8.12
N ASP A 72 11.11 2.73 8.41
CA ASP A 72 10.74 1.77 9.45
C ASP A 72 11.23 2.26 10.81
N LYS A 73 10.30 2.39 11.75
CA LYS A 73 10.59 2.90 13.09
C LYS A 73 11.30 1.88 13.99
N ILE A 74 11.15 0.60 13.71
CA ILE A 74 11.74 -0.49 14.50
C ILE A 74 13.20 -0.68 14.08
N THR A 75 13.45 -0.78 12.78
CA THR A 75 14.79 -1.03 12.24
C THR A 75 15.59 0.25 12.01
N GLY A 76 14.91 1.40 11.82
CA GLY A 76 15.53 2.67 11.42
C GLY A 76 15.96 2.70 9.94
N GLU A 77 15.58 1.69 9.15
CA GLU A 77 15.95 1.59 7.75
C GLU A 77 14.93 2.29 6.83
N ASN A 78 15.42 2.71 5.66
CA ASN A 78 14.59 3.28 4.61
C ASN A 78 14.33 2.24 3.52
N TYR A 79 13.07 2.11 3.12
CA TYR A 79 12.63 1.17 2.11
C TYR A 79 11.90 1.87 0.97
N LYS A 80 11.92 1.22 -0.20
CA LYS A 80 11.10 1.59 -1.35
C LYS A 80 10.06 0.50 -1.57
N VAL A 81 8.81 0.87 -1.36
CA VAL A 81 7.64 0.05 -1.67
C VAL A 81 7.25 0.38 -3.11
N THR A 82 7.51 -0.56 -4.00
CA THR A 82 7.39 -0.38 -5.46
C THR A 82 6.23 -1.17 -6.05
N SER A 83 5.73 -2.16 -5.32
CA SER A 83 4.62 -3.01 -5.72
C SER A 83 3.40 -2.74 -4.85
N ARG A 84 2.22 -2.77 -5.46
CA ARG A 84 0.93 -2.81 -4.74
C ARG A 84 0.80 -4.03 -3.82
N HIS A 85 1.63 -5.07 -4.02
CA HIS A 85 1.65 -6.27 -3.19
C HIS A 85 2.55 -6.10 -1.96
N GLU A 86 3.44 -5.11 -1.98
CA GLU A 86 4.31 -4.80 -0.83
C GLU A 86 3.53 -3.93 0.15
N ALA A 87 2.93 -2.81 -0.30
CA ALA A 87 2.10 -1.94 0.55
C ALA A 87 0.87 -2.65 1.14
N ALA A 88 0.28 -2.09 2.22
CA ALA A 88 -0.97 -2.52 2.90
C ALA A 88 -2.20 -2.60 1.97
N LEU A 89 -2.02 -2.31 0.68
CA LEU A 89 -2.90 -2.77 -0.38
C LEU A 89 -2.96 -4.31 -0.47
N ALA A 90 -2.14 -5.04 0.28
CA ALA A 90 -2.29 -6.46 0.61
C ALA A 90 -3.31 -6.74 1.73
N ASN A 91 -3.70 -5.78 2.59
CA ASN A 91 -4.74 -6.01 3.61
C ASN A 91 -6.07 -6.54 3.04
N PRO A 92 -6.55 -6.09 1.86
CA PRO A 92 -7.72 -6.70 1.28
C PRO A 92 -7.45 -8.15 0.78
N VAL A 93 -6.20 -8.59 0.56
CA VAL A 93 -5.87 -10.01 0.25
C VAL A 93 -6.24 -10.93 1.42
N TRP A 94 -6.06 -10.51 2.67
CA TRP A 94 -6.52 -11.28 3.85
C TRP A 94 -8.02 -11.55 3.84
N LEU A 95 -8.81 -10.69 3.22
CA LEU A 95 -10.23 -10.95 3.10
C LEU A 95 -10.48 -12.23 2.29
N ASN A 96 -9.61 -12.55 1.32
CA ASN A 96 -9.73 -13.78 0.53
C ASN A 96 -9.34 -15.00 1.37
N GLU A 97 -8.29 -14.90 2.18
CA GLU A 97 -7.91 -15.95 3.14
C GLU A 97 -9.02 -16.21 4.17
N ILE A 98 -9.61 -15.15 4.73
CA ILE A 98 -10.77 -15.25 5.64
C ILE A 98 -11.96 -15.92 4.93
N LEU A 99 -12.23 -15.56 3.68
CA LEU A 99 -13.29 -16.20 2.90
C LEU A 99 -13.01 -17.69 2.68
N GLU A 100 -11.77 -18.06 2.38
CA GLU A 100 -11.34 -19.46 2.21
C GLU A 100 -11.54 -20.25 3.52
N GLU A 101 -11.13 -19.70 4.66
CA GLU A 101 -11.35 -20.32 5.98
C GLU A 101 -12.84 -20.47 6.32
N ILE A 102 -13.68 -19.48 5.99
CA ILE A 102 -15.14 -19.59 6.16
C ILE A 102 -15.71 -20.74 5.32
N ILE A 103 -15.27 -20.89 4.07
CA ILE A 103 -15.72 -21.96 3.17
C ILE A 103 -15.28 -23.33 3.69
N VAL A 104 -14.06 -23.46 4.22
CA VAL A 104 -13.54 -24.72 4.79
C VAL A 104 -14.28 -25.13 6.06
N THR A 105 -14.80 -24.16 6.81
CA THR A 105 -15.47 -24.39 8.11
C THR A 105 -16.98 -24.69 7.98
N LEU A 106 -17.57 -24.53 6.79
CA LEU A 106 -19.00 -24.77 6.49
C LEU A 106 -19.23 -26.13 5.80
#